data_AF-A0A660RM49-F1
#
_entry.id   AF-A0A660RM49-F1
#
_cell.length_a   1.000
_cell.length_b   1.000
_cell.length_c   1.000
_cell.angle_alpha   90.00
_cell.angle_beta   90.00
_cell.angle_gamma   90.00
#
_symmetry.space_group_name_H-M   'P 1'
#
loop_
_entity.id
_entity.type
_entity.pdbx_description
1 polymer ?
#
loop_
_entity_poly.entity_id
_entity_poly.type
_entity_poly.pdbx_seq_one_letter_code
_entity_poly.pdbx_strand_id
1 'polypeptide(L)'
;MSKSSQHNFVCPWCKHEQTVTVWESINVTLDPDLRVKLFEGKINVFKCDSCGKETFINIPLMYHDMTKKFCVQYYPPEYLEIEEFYENFDPKGHFLSEGIPEKILEIGGYVMQPHIVFSIEEMILYIIFRETLYQRYFENK
;
A
#
# COMPACT_ATOMS: atom_id res chain seq x y z
N MET A 1 1.68 -8.39 8.86
CA MET A 1 1.08 -7.43 9.81
C MET A 1 1.13 -6.06 9.20
N SER A 2 0.18 -5.20 9.53
CA SER A 2 0.19 -3.81 9.10
C SER A 2 1.32 -3.04 9.78
N LYS A 3 1.91 -2.08 9.08
CA LYS A 3 3.00 -1.24 9.59
C LYS A 3 2.61 0.22 9.47
N SER A 4 2.69 0.94 10.58
CA SER A 4 2.47 2.39 10.63
C SER A 4 3.45 3.05 11.59
N SER A 5 3.61 4.35 11.41
CA SER A 5 4.42 5.22 12.25
C SER A 5 3.65 6.50 12.58
N GLN A 6 3.95 7.11 13.73
CA GLN A 6 3.39 8.40 14.13
C GLN A 6 4.29 9.52 13.62
N HIS A 7 3.70 10.51 12.95
CA HIS A 7 4.41 11.68 12.41
C HIS A 7 3.78 12.96 12.93
N ASN A 8 4.60 13.92 13.32
CA ASN A 8 4.12 15.27 13.59
C ASN A 8 3.92 16.00 12.27
N PHE A 9 2.71 16.49 12.03
CA PHE A 9 2.36 17.20 10.81
C PHE A 9 1.90 18.62 11.15
N VAL A 10 2.48 19.59 10.44
CA VAL A 10 2.10 21.01 10.57
C VAL A 10 1.11 21.35 9.46
N CYS A 11 -0.11 21.72 9.84
CA CYS A 11 -1.16 22.09 8.90
C CYS A 11 -0.69 23.26 8.01
N PRO A 12 -0.62 23.12 6.67
CA PRO A 12 -0.10 24.19 5.82
C PRO A 12 -1.02 25.42 5.79
N TRP A 13 -2.29 25.28 6.17
CA TRP A 13 -3.29 26.34 6.13
C TRP A 13 -3.47 27.13 7.42
N CYS A 14 -3.43 26.49 8.60
CA CYS A 14 -3.60 27.18 9.89
C CYS A 14 -2.41 27.05 10.84
N LYS A 15 -1.36 26.33 10.44
CA LYS A 15 -0.13 26.08 11.21
C LYS A 15 -0.33 25.28 12.51
N HIS A 16 -1.53 24.76 12.75
CA HIS A 16 -1.79 23.82 13.84
C HIS A 16 -0.96 22.54 13.67
N GLU A 17 -0.30 22.13 14.73
CA GLU A 17 0.48 20.89 14.77
C GLU A 17 -0.35 19.78 15.36
N GLN A 18 -0.32 18.62 14.72
CA GLN A 18 -0.97 17.42 15.24
C GLN A 18 -0.20 16.17 14.82
N THR A 19 -0.28 15.14 15.64
CA THR A 19 0.30 13.84 15.31
C THR A 19 -0.69 13.05 14.45
N VAL A 20 -0.19 12.48 13.36
CA VAL A 20 -0.95 11.63 12.44
C VAL A 20 -0.29 10.26 12.29
N THR A 21 -1.13 9.24 12.16
CA THR A 21 -0.67 7.89 11.84
C THR A 21 -0.52 7.75 10.34
N VAL A 22 0.66 7.34 9.91
CA VAL A 22 1.01 7.12 8.50
C VAL A 22 1.27 5.62 8.31
N TRP A 23 0.59 5.02 7.35
CA TRP A 23 0.67 3.59 7.01
C TRP A 23 1.67 3.38 5.88
N GLU A 24 2.64 2.50 6.13
CA GLU A 24 3.59 2.01 5.12
C GLU A 24 3.08 0.70 4.50
N SER A 25 2.38 -0.11 5.30
CA SER A 25 1.70 -1.31 4.81
C SER A 25 0.43 -1.60 5.61
N ILE A 26 -0.56 -2.15 4.92
CA ILE A 26 -1.81 -2.65 5.51
C ILE A 26 -1.98 -4.12 5.15
N ASN A 27 -2.19 -4.95 6.17
CA ASN A 27 -2.48 -6.37 6.01
C ASN A 27 -3.95 -6.60 6.33
N VAL A 28 -4.77 -6.75 5.30
CA VAL A 28 -6.23 -6.80 5.46
C VAL A 28 -6.76 -8.15 5.93
N THR A 29 -5.91 -9.18 5.92
CA THR A 29 -6.26 -10.46 6.54
C THR A 29 -6.23 -10.38 8.05
N LEU A 30 -5.26 -9.62 8.59
CA LEU A 30 -5.11 -9.42 10.04
C LEU A 30 -5.92 -8.21 10.52
N ASP A 31 -6.02 -7.16 9.70
CA ASP A 31 -6.69 -5.90 10.02
C ASP A 31 -7.73 -5.53 8.92
N PRO A 32 -8.89 -6.22 8.85
CA PRO A 32 -9.87 -6.06 7.76
C PRO A 32 -10.42 -4.63 7.62
N ASP A 33 -10.52 -3.88 8.72
CA ASP A 33 -11.00 -2.49 8.72
C ASP A 33 -10.11 -1.56 7.88
N LEU A 34 -8.83 -1.89 7.70
CA LEU A 34 -7.92 -1.09 6.87
C LEU A 34 -8.28 -1.17 5.39
N ARG A 35 -8.88 -2.27 4.94
CA ARG A 35 -9.45 -2.37 3.58
C ARG A 35 -10.55 -1.33 3.39
N VAL A 36 -11.49 -1.26 4.35
CA VAL A 36 -12.61 -0.31 4.30
C VAL A 36 -12.09 1.12 4.28
N LYS A 37 -11.15 1.45 5.19
CA LYS A 37 -10.53 2.78 5.23
C LYS A 37 -9.79 3.12 3.94
N LEU A 38 -9.12 2.17 3.29
CA LEU A 38 -8.48 2.41 1.99
C LEU A 38 -9.53 2.81 0.94
N PHE A 39 -10.61 2.03 0.84
CA PHE A 39 -11.67 2.23 -0.15
C PHE A 39 -12.48 3.52 0.09
N GLU A 40 -12.57 3.95 1.34
CA GLU A 40 -13.17 5.23 1.71
C GLU A 40 -12.22 6.43 1.52
N GLY A 41 -10.99 6.20 1.06
CA GLY A 41 -9.99 7.26 0.93
C GLY A 41 -9.54 7.84 2.26
N LYS A 42 -9.49 7.03 3.34
CA LYS A 42 -9.11 7.45 4.70
C LYS A 42 -7.73 6.94 5.15
N ILE A 43 -7.05 6.14 4.32
CA ILE A 43 -5.66 5.75 4.59
C ILE A 43 -4.74 6.88 4.14
N ASN A 44 -3.77 7.21 4.99
CA ASN A 44 -2.79 8.27 4.75
C ASN A 44 -3.45 9.60 4.37
N VAL A 45 -4.51 9.97 5.09
CA VAL A 45 -5.15 11.28 4.98
C VAL A 45 -4.88 12.08 6.25
N PHE A 46 -4.35 13.28 6.05
CA PHE A 46 -4.28 14.30 7.07
C PHE A 46 -5.58 15.08 7.08
N LYS A 47 -6.29 15.10 8.20
CA LYS A 47 -7.42 16.01 8.48
C LYS A 47 -7.08 16.89 9.66
N CYS A 48 -6.98 18.20 9.45
CA CYS A 48 -6.67 19.13 10.52
C CYS A 48 -7.83 19.21 11.53
N ASP A 49 -7.57 18.95 12.81
CA ASP A 49 -8.57 19.04 13.89
C ASP A 49 -8.97 20.50 14.22
N SER A 50 -8.15 21.47 13.83
CA SER A 50 -8.33 22.90 14.07
C SER A 50 -9.14 23.59 12.97
N CYS A 51 -8.81 23.37 11.70
CA CYS A 51 -9.47 24.06 10.58
C CYS A 51 -10.28 23.14 9.65
N GLY A 52 -10.26 21.83 9.88
CA GLY A 52 -11.05 20.84 9.13
C GLY A 52 -10.55 20.54 7.71
N LYS A 53 -9.46 21.19 7.25
CA LYS A 53 -8.91 20.92 5.91
C LYS A 53 -8.23 19.57 5.84
N GLU A 54 -8.35 18.95 4.67
CA GLU A 54 -7.88 17.60 4.41
C GLU A 54 -6.87 17.56 3.25
N THR A 55 -5.90 16.66 3.33
CA THR A 55 -4.99 16.32 2.22
C THR A 55 -4.51 14.89 2.35
N PHE A 56 -4.18 14.28 1.22
CA PHE A 56 -3.46 13.01 1.19
C PHE A 56 -2.00 13.22 1.60
N ILE A 57 -1.47 12.26 2.33
CA ILE A 57 -0.06 12.08 2.65
C ILE A 57 0.47 11.10 1.60
N ASN A 58 1.03 11.66 0.52
CA ASN A 58 1.41 10.92 -0.66
C ASN A 58 2.73 10.17 -0.44
N ILE A 59 2.66 8.96 0.13
CA ILE A 59 3.81 8.10 0.42
C ILE A 59 3.58 6.67 -0.08
N PRO A 60 4.63 5.85 -0.26
CA PRO A 60 4.48 4.46 -0.64
C PRO A 60 3.59 3.67 0.35
N LEU A 61 2.75 2.79 -0.19
CA LEU A 61 1.81 1.99 0.60
C LEU A 61 1.69 0.59 0.02
N MET A 62 1.95 -0.43 0.85
CA MET A 62 1.73 -1.83 0.48
C MET A 62 0.39 -2.33 1.00
N TYR A 63 -0.46 -2.88 0.13
CA TYR A 63 -1.61 -3.69 0.51
C TYR A 63 -1.25 -5.17 0.48
N HIS A 64 -1.66 -5.92 1.50
CA HIS A 64 -1.40 -7.34 1.62
C HIS A 64 -2.66 -8.11 2.03
N ASP A 65 -3.08 -9.06 1.20
CA ASP A 65 -4.11 -10.05 1.51
C ASP A 65 -3.46 -11.45 1.54
N MET A 66 -3.33 -12.02 2.74
CA MET A 66 -2.77 -13.36 2.95
C MET A 66 -3.73 -14.47 2.53
N THR A 67 -5.04 -14.26 2.69
CA THR A 67 -6.08 -15.24 2.32
C THR A 67 -6.10 -15.43 0.81
N LYS A 68 -6.09 -14.34 0.05
CA LYS A 68 -6.10 -14.35 -1.42
C LYS A 68 -4.69 -14.37 -2.04
N LYS A 69 -3.65 -14.40 -1.19
CA LYS A 69 -2.22 -14.47 -1.55
C LYS A 69 -1.81 -13.44 -2.60
N PHE A 70 -1.99 -12.16 -2.30
CA PHE A 70 -1.45 -11.09 -3.14
C PHE A 70 -1.07 -9.83 -2.38
N CYS A 71 -0.17 -9.08 -3.02
CA CYS A 71 0.22 -7.75 -2.60
C CYS A 71 0.05 -6.76 -3.74
N VAL A 72 -0.20 -5.51 -3.39
CA VAL A 72 -0.19 -4.37 -4.31
C VAL A 72 0.70 -3.30 -3.69
N GLN A 73 1.69 -2.82 -4.43
CA GLN A 73 2.61 -1.79 -3.97
C GLN A 73 2.33 -0.49 -4.71
N TYR A 74 1.83 0.50 -3.98
CA TYR A 74 1.69 1.86 -4.48
C TYR A 74 3.00 2.62 -4.30
N TYR A 75 3.41 3.34 -5.35
CA TYR A 75 4.41 4.41 -5.26
C TYR A 75 3.82 5.73 -5.76
N PRO A 76 4.06 6.84 -5.04
CA PRO A 76 3.81 8.18 -5.58
C PRO A 76 4.51 8.37 -6.94
N PRO A 77 3.87 8.99 -7.94
CA PRO A 77 4.48 9.21 -9.26
C PRO A 77 5.83 9.92 -9.24
N GLU A 78 6.07 10.74 -8.21
CA GLU A 78 7.33 11.44 -7.97
C GLU A 78 8.52 10.47 -7.81
N TYR A 79 8.29 9.21 -7.45
CA TYR A 79 9.33 8.18 -7.39
C TYR A 79 9.91 7.84 -8.78
N LEU A 80 9.17 8.08 -9.86
CA LEU A 80 9.65 7.83 -11.22
C LEU A 80 10.78 8.79 -11.63
N GLU A 81 10.97 9.90 -10.91
CA GLU A 81 12.04 10.87 -11.13
C GLU A 81 13.31 10.55 -10.34
N ILE A 82 13.28 9.52 -9.47
CA ILE A 82 14.40 9.12 -8.60
C ILE A 82 15.17 7.98 -9.29
N GLU A 83 16.45 8.19 -9.61
CA GLU A 83 17.24 7.15 -10.31
C GLU A 83 17.45 5.91 -9.43
N GLU A 84 17.72 6.12 -8.14
CA GLU A 84 17.92 5.05 -7.15
C GLU A 84 16.65 4.21 -6.92
N PHE A 85 15.47 4.71 -7.30
CA PHE A 85 14.25 3.92 -7.25
C PHE A 85 14.35 2.70 -8.17
N TYR A 86 14.91 2.86 -9.37
CA TYR A 86 15.02 1.80 -10.36
C TYR A 86 16.03 0.71 -9.98
N GLU A 87 16.99 1.02 -9.11
CA GLU A 87 17.96 0.04 -8.56
C GLU A 87 17.28 -1.07 -7.74
N ASN A 88 16.03 -0.89 -7.33
CA ASN A 88 15.28 -1.89 -6.59
C ASN A 88 14.68 -3.00 -7.48
N PHE A 89 14.77 -2.88 -8.82
CA PHE A 89 14.04 -3.73 -9.75
C PHE A 89 14.93 -4.43 -10.79
N ASP A 90 14.50 -5.63 -11.22
CA ASP A 90 15.03 -6.28 -12.42
C ASP A 90 14.44 -5.66 -13.71
N PRO A 91 14.97 -5.97 -14.91
CA PRO A 91 14.42 -5.48 -16.18
C PRO A 91 12.96 -5.88 -16.49
N LYS A 92 12.36 -6.78 -15.69
CA LYS A 92 10.95 -7.17 -15.78
C LYS A 92 10.07 -6.44 -14.76
N GLY A 93 10.67 -5.60 -13.90
CA GLY A 93 9.97 -4.84 -12.86
C GLY A 93 9.73 -5.61 -11.56
N HIS A 94 10.38 -6.76 -11.34
CA HIS A 94 10.31 -7.45 -10.05
C HIS A 94 11.31 -6.87 -9.05
N PHE A 95 10.97 -6.87 -7.76
CA PHE A 95 11.93 -6.49 -6.73
C PHE A 95 13.15 -7.40 -6.75
N LEU A 96 14.33 -6.79 -6.69
CA LEU A 96 15.56 -7.53 -6.46
C LEU A 96 15.54 -8.12 -5.06
N SER A 97 15.56 -9.45 -4.98
CA SER A 97 15.62 -10.19 -3.74
C SER A 97 16.97 -10.88 -3.59
N GLU A 98 18.05 -10.08 -3.53
CA GLU A 98 19.37 -10.65 -3.31
C GLU A 98 19.44 -11.36 -1.94
N GLY A 99 19.93 -12.60 -1.93
CA GLY A 99 20.17 -13.35 -0.70
C GLY A 99 18.97 -14.06 -0.07
N ILE A 100 17.78 -14.06 -0.70
CA ILE A 100 16.62 -14.82 -0.19
C ILE A 100 16.64 -16.26 -0.72
N PRO A 101 16.69 -17.29 0.15
CA PRO A 101 16.60 -18.70 -0.28
C PRO A 101 15.33 -19.01 -1.07
N GLU A 102 15.47 -19.82 -2.12
CA GLU A 102 14.38 -20.25 -3.03
C GLU A 102 13.16 -20.84 -2.29
N LYS A 103 13.41 -21.58 -1.20
CA LYS A 103 12.36 -22.16 -0.35
C LYS A 103 11.46 -21.12 0.34
N ILE A 104 11.98 -19.91 0.59
CA ILE A 104 11.20 -18.80 1.18
C ILE A 104 10.34 -18.13 0.08
N LEU A 105 10.85 -18.07 -1.15
CA LEU A 105 10.09 -17.63 -2.33
C LEU A 105 8.91 -18.58 -2.63
N GLU A 106 9.01 -19.89 -2.35
CA GLU A 106 7.88 -20.80 -2.55
C GLU A 106 6.72 -20.59 -1.55
N ILE A 107 7.02 -20.17 -0.31
CA ILE A 107 6.03 -20.03 0.76
C ILE A 107 5.39 -18.62 0.74
N GLY A 108 6.16 -17.60 0.37
CA GLY A 108 5.77 -16.19 0.44
C GLY A 108 6.13 -15.37 -0.81
N GLY A 109 6.49 -16.00 -1.93
CA GLY A 109 6.98 -15.30 -3.12
C GLY A 109 6.02 -14.30 -3.73
N TYR A 110 4.71 -14.46 -3.50
CA TYR A 110 3.72 -13.47 -3.92
C TYR A 110 3.89 -12.11 -3.20
N VAL A 111 4.51 -12.09 -2.02
CA VAL A 111 4.87 -10.86 -1.31
C VAL A 111 6.07 -10.19 -1.97
N MET A 112 6.98 -10.98 -2.54
CA MET A 112 8.19 -10.49 -3.23
C MET A 112 7.91 -9.98 -4.65
N GLN A 113 6.72 -10.28 -5.19
CA GLN A 113 6.27 -9.82 -6.50
C GLN A 113 4.90 -9.14 -6.37
N PRO A 114 4.81 -8.02 -5.63
CA PRO A 114 3.58 -7.27 -5.54
C PRO A 114 3.26 -6.66 -6.92
N HIS A 115 1.97 -6.43 -7.18
CA HIS A 115 1.58 -5.65 -8.34
C HIS A 115 1.89 -4.17 -8.08
N ILE A 116 2.79 -3.58 -8.85
CA ILE A 116 3.22 -2.19 -8.68
C ILE A 116 2.24 -1.27 -9.42
N VAL A 117 1.81 -0.21 -8.75
CA VAL A 117 0.85 0.79 -9.26
C VAL A 117 1.32 2.19 -8.87
N PHE A 118 0.92 3.19 -9.66
CA PHE A 118 1.36 4.59 -9.46
C PHE A 118 0.20 5.53 -9.11
N SER A 119 -0.98 4.97 -8.80
CA SER A 119 -2.13 5.70 -8.26
C SER A 119 -2.89 4.85 -7.26
N ILE A 120 -3.55 5.49 -6.30
CA ILE A 120 -4.43 4.79 -5.34
C ILE A 120 -5.67 4.25 -6.05
N GLU A 121 -6.13 4.92 -7.10
CA GLU A 121 -7.24 4.48 -7.93
C GLU A 121 -6.93 3.14 -8.61
N GLU A 122 -5.75 3.03 -9.24
CA GLU A 122 -5.29 1.78 -9.86
C GLU A 122 -5.13 0.66 -8.81
N MET A 123 -4.59 1.00 -7.64
CA MET A 123 -4.49 0.08 -6.51
C MET A 123 -5.85 -0.51 -6.13
N ILE A 124 -6.86 0.34 -5.95
CA ILE A 124 -8.23 -0.06 -5.62
C ILE A 124 -8.83 -0.93 -6.73
N LEU A 125 -8.69 -0.53 -7.99
CA LEU A 125 -9.20 -1.29 -9.13
C LEU A 125 -8.57 -2.68 -9.23
N TYR A 126 -7.25 -2.77 -9.01
CA TYR A 126 -6.57 -4.06 -9.01
C TYR A 126 -6.99 -4.95 -7.83
N ILE A 127 -7.20 -4.37 -6.64
CA ILE A 127 -7.75 -5.11 -5.48
C ILE A 127 -9.12 -5.69 -5.84
N ILE A 128 -10.03 -4.88 -6.39
CA ILE A 128 -11.38 -5.33 -6.80
C ILE A 128 -11.27 -6.47 -7.83
N PHE A 129 -10.39 -6.33 -8.81
CA PHE A 129 -10.13 -7.39 -9.80
C PHE A 129 -9.69 -8.69 -9.13
N ARG A 130 -8.71 -8.64 -8.21
CA ARG A 130 -8.18 -9.81 -7.51
C ARG A 130 -9.21 -10.47 -6.61
N GLU A 131 -10.02 -9.69 -5.92
CA GLU A 131 -11.10 -10.22 -5.07
C GLU A 131 -12.19 -10.88 -5.92
N THR A 132 -12.62 -10.24 -7.00
CA THR A 132 -13.61 -10.80 -7.93
C THR A 132 -13.11 -12.10 -8.55
N LEU A 133 -11.83 -12.15 -8.93
CA LEU A 133 -11.19 -13.36 -9.46
C LEU A 133 -11.22 -14.49 -8.43
N TYR A 134 -10.84 -14.20 -7.18
CA TYR A 134 -10.85 -15.19 -6.10
C TYR A 134 -12.25 -15.78 -5.87
N GLN A 135 -13.27 -14.92 -5.77
CA GLN A 135 -14.66 -15.34 -5.60
C GLN A 135 -15.12 -16.29 -6.71
N ARG A 136 -14.81 -15.96 -7.97
CA ARG A 136 -15.20 -16.77 -9.14
C ARG A 136 -14.57 -18.16 -9.15
N TYR A 137 -13.32 -18.29 -8.72
CA TYR A 137 -12.59 -19.56 -8.82
C TYR A 137 -12.71 -20.44 -7.58
N PHE A 138 -12.92 -19.85 -6.40
CA PHE A 138 -12.83 -20.55 -5.12
C PHE A 138 -14.10 -20.51 -4.25
N GLU A 139 -14.95 -19.48 -4.36
CA GLU A 139 -16.16 -19.35 -3.52
C GLU A 139 -17.45 -19.77 -4.24
N ASN A 140 -17.47 -19.74 -5.58
CA ASN A 140 -18.61 -20.18 -6.40
C ASN A 140 -18.51 -21.66 -6.85
N LYS A 141 -17.71 -22.48 -6.15
CA LYS A 141 -17.64 -23.94 -6.30
C LYS A 141 -18.12 -24.61 -5.02
#